data_AF-A0A964LP16-F1
#
_entry.id   AF-A0A964LP16-F1
#
_cell.length_a   1.000
_cell.length_b   1.000
_cell.length_c   1.000
_cell.angle_alpha   90.00
_cell.angle_beta   90.00
_cell.angle_gamma   90.00
#
_symmetry.space_group_name_H-M   'P 1'
#
loop_
_entity.id
_entity.type
_entity.pdbx_description
1 polymer ?
#
loop_
_entity_poly.entity_id
_entity_poly.type
_entity_poly.pdbx_seq_one_letter_code
_entity_poly.pdbx_strand_id
1 'polypeptide(L)'
;MQKSAILKLALFFLSALTLSACATPAWLPFGSSTVGQAITQGEPVTVHFFTKDPAFDTGVSLQSGLSYQLHINQLSYWIDSTIERNEAGVKLDEQGFDNSLRRSPWEGLLRRSRSHNWFELMLMQPNCKSGSLQGVSDLTLDEASGSYNFVATCDGNLTLFINDSHGFYSNNVGYASIVLTRVN
;
A
#
# COMPACT_ATOMS: atom_id res chain seq x y z
N MET A 1 -50.76 12.79 -61.22
CA MET A 1 -49.80 11.69 -61.45
C MET A 1 -48.48 12.06 -60.80
N GLN A 2 -47.75 11.07 -60.29
CA GLN A 2 -46.44 11.12 -59.61
C GLN A 2 -46.48 11.50 -58.12
N LYS A 3 -46.64 10.48 -57.27
CA LYS A 3 -45.57 9.66 -56.65
C LYS A 3 -45.13 10.34 -55.34
N SER A 4 -45.70 9.99 -54.19
CA SER A 4 -45.45 8.69 -53.52
C SER A 4 -43.96 8.34 -53.51
N ALA A 5 -43.11 9.28 -53.07
CA ALA A 5 -41.68 9.02 -52.89
C ALA A 5 -41.03 9.81 -51.73
N ILE A 6 -41.78 10.61 -50.97
CA ILE A 6 -41.20 11.39 -49.85
C ILE A 6 -41.46 10.73 -48.48
N LEU A 7 -42.42 9.79 -48.39
CA LEU A 7 -42.86 9.22 -47.12
C LEU A 7 -42.32 7.80 -46.82
N LYS A 8 -41.18 7.42 -47.41
CA LYS A 8 -40.53 6.11 -47.13
C LYS A 8 -39.04 6.20 -46.79
N LEU A 9 -38.47 7.40 -46.75
CA LEU A 9 -37.05 7.61 -46.37
C LEU A 9 -36.86 8.18 -44.95
N ALA A 10 -37.94 8.45 -44.22
CA ALA A 10 -37.88 8.98 -42.86
C ALA A 10 -37.86 7.88 -41.77
N LEU A 11 -38.09 6.61 -42.14
CA LEU A 11 -38.15 5.49 -41.20
C LEU A 11 -36.87 4.64 -41.13
N PHE A 12 -35.82 5.04 -41.86
CA PHE A 12 -34.52 4.34 -41.85
C PHE A 12 -33.40 5.09 -41.12
N PHE A 13 -33.66 6.32 -40.65
CA PHE A 13 -32.68 7.11 -39.88
C PHE A 13 -32.97 7.14 -38.37
N LEU A 14 -34.03 6.47 -37.89
CA LEU A 14 -34.42 6.48 -36.48
C LEU A 14 -34.11 5.17 -35.73
N SER A 15 -33.19 4.35 -36.26
CA SER A 15 -32.83 3.05 -35.65
C SER A 15 -31.32 2.82 -35.52
N ALA A 16 -30.48 3.86 -35.67
CA ALA A 16 -29.02 3.77 -35.57
C ALA A 16 -28.39 4.60 -34.44
N LEU A 17 -29.16 4.94 -33.39
CA LEU A 17 -28.66 5.66 -32.21
C LEU A 17 -28.59 4.79 -30.94
N THR A 18 -28.89 3.50 -31.03
CA THR A 18 -28.71 2.55 -29.93
C THR A 18 -27.48 1.70 -30.19
N LEU A 19 -26.30 2.21 -29.81
CA LEU A 19 -25.11 1.46 -29.37
C LEU A 19 -23.91 2.42 -29.28
N SER A 20 -23.96 3.31 -28.29
CA SER A 20 -22.76 3.97 -27.77
C SER A 20 -22.92 4.18 -26.27
N ALA A 21 -23.28 3.10 -25.57
CA ALA A 21 -22.84 2.95 -24.18
C ALA A 21 -21.37 2.53 -24.24
N CYS A 22 -20.48 3.46 -24.60
CA CYS A 22 -19.12 3.35 -24.09
C CYS A 22 -19.28 3.37 -22.58
N ALA A 23 -18.95 2.27 -21.93
CA ALA A 23 -18.74 2.25 -20.50
C ALA A 23 -17.75 3.39 -20.21
N THR A 24 -18.27 4.51 -19.72
CA THR A 24 -17.44 5.48 -19.02
C THR A 24 -16.76 4.66 -17.93
N PRO A 25 -15.41 4.68 -17.81
CA PRO A 25 -14.80 4.06 -16.66
C PRO A 25 -15.46 4.73 -15.46
N ALA A 26 -16.25 3.95 -14.72
CA ALA A 26 -16.75 4.39 -13.44
C ALA A 26 -15.52 4.86 -12.70
N TRP A 27 -15.53 6.12 -12.25
CA TRP A 27 -14.63 6.55 -11.22
C TRP A 27 -14.82 5.58 -10.06
N LEU A 28 -13.95 4.57 -9.98
CA LEU A 28 -13.84 3.71 -8.82
C LEU A 28 -13.35 4.65 -7.72
N PRO A 29 -14.14 4.89 -6.66
CA PRO A 29 -13.57 5.51 -5.47
C PRO A 29 -12.39 4.62 -5.05
N PHE A 30 -11.27 5.26 -4.69
CA PHE A 30 -10.15 4.59 -4.05
C PHE A 30 -10.67 3.60 -3.01
N GLY A 31 -10.33 2.31 -3.18
CA GLY A 31 -10.77 1.21 -2.32
C GLY A 31 -11.66 0.21 -3.03
N SER A 32 -11.08 -0.60 -3.93
CA SER A 32 -11.66 -1.92 -4.22
C SER A 32 -11.60 -2.71 -2.90
N SER A 33 -12.74 -2.82 -2.22
CA SER A 33 -12.90 -3.59 -0.98
C SER A 33 -12.97 -5.10 -1.30
N THR A 34 -11.94 -5.63 -1.96
CA THR A 34 -11.69 -7.07 -1.86
C THR A 34 -11.34 -7.33 -0.41
N VAL A 35 -12.28 -7.92 0.32
CA VAL A 35 -12.05 -8.38 1.70
C VAL A 35 -10.80 -9.26 1.64
N GLY A 36 -9.74 -8.82 2.31
CA GLY A 36 -8.49 -9.56 2.34
C GLY A 36 -8.70 -10.95 2.95
N GLN A 37 -7.81 -11.87 2.62
CA GLN A 37 -7.79 -13.19 3.22
C GLN A 37 -7.35 -13.08 4.68
N ALA A 38 -8.18 -13.58 5.60
CA ALA A 38 -7.78 -13.73 6.99
C ALA A 38 -6.72 -14.83 7.12
N ILE A 39 -5.75 -14.63 8.01
CA ILE A 39 -4.71 -15.63 8.28
C ILE A 39 -5.24 -16.66 9.28
N THR A 40 -5.16 -17.94 8.94
CA THR A 40 -5.37 -19.05 9.89
C THR A 40 -4.25 -19.02 10.93
N GLN A 41 -4.56 -19.28 12.20
CA GLN A 41 -3.54 -19.31 13.26
C GLN A 41 -2.38 -20.24 12.91
N GLY A 42 -1.14 -19.73 13.03
CA GLY A 42 0.08 -20.48 12.72
C GLY A 42 0.36 -20.72 11.24
N GLU A 43 -0.54 -20.35 10.34
CA GLU A 43 -0.34 -20.47 8.89
C GLU A 43 0.36 -19.21 8.36
N PRO A 44 1.57 -19.33 7.78
CA PRO A 44 2.27 -18.17 7.24
C PRO A 44 1.68 -17.77 5.88
N VAL A 45 1.52 -16.46 5.67
CA VAL A 45 1.20 -15.86 4.37
C VAL A 45 2.37 -14.98 3.94
N THR A 46 2.88 -15.21 2.74
CA THR A 46 3.98 -14.41 2.17
C THR A 46 3.43 -13.33 1.25
N VAL A 47 3.90 -12.11 1.43
CA VAL A 47 3.61 -10.97 0.56
C VAL A 47 4.90 -10.35 0.01
N HIS A 48 4.79 -9.77 -1.17
CA HIS A 48 5.93 -9.25 -1.93
C HIS A 48 5.80 -7.73 -2.06
N PHE A 49 6.65 -7.02 -1.35
CA PHE A 49 6.57 -5.57 -1.20
C PHE A 49 7.70 -4.86 -1.95
N PHE A 50 7.37 -3.78 -2.66
CA PHE A 50 8.34 -2.90 -3.30
C PHE A 50 8.30 -1.52 -2.66
N THR A 51 9.46 -0.93 -2.37
CA THR A 51 9.57 0.36 -1.66
C THR A 51 8.98 1.55 -2.43
N LYS A 52 8.77 1.39 -3.74
CA LYS A 52 8.11 2.36 -4.62
C LYS A 52 6.58 2.38 -4.51
N ASP A 53 5.98 1.39 -3.86
CA ASP A 53 4.51 1.31 -3.76
C ASP A 53 4.03 2.19 -2.59
N PRO A 54 3.26 3.26 -2.87
CA PRO A 54 2.86 4.20 -1.84
C PRO A 54 1.69 3.67 -1.01
N ALA A 55 1.07 2.55 -1.34
CA ALA A 55 -0.04 1.97 -0.57
C ALA A 55 -0.24 0.53 -1.02
N PHE A 56 0.72 -0.33 -0.72
CA PHE A 56 0.65 -1.73 -1.10
C PHE A 56 -0.41 -2.45 -0.26
N ASP A 57 -1.57 -2.76 -0.87
CA ASP A 57 -2.55 -3.66 -0.25
C ASP A 57 -2.00 -5.09 -0.28
N THR A 58 -1.76 -5.63 0.91
CA THR A 58 -1.22 -6.99 1.07
C THR A 58 -2.22 -8.07 0.68
N GLY A 59 -3.52 -7.73 0.59
CA GLY A 59 -4.60 -8.71 0.47
C GLY A 59 -4.81 -9.54 1.74
N VAL A 60 -4.14 -9.22 2.84
CA VAL A 60 -4.30 -9.87 4.15
C VAL A 60 -5.27 -9.07 5.00
N SER A 61 -6.31 -9.71 5.52
CA SER A 61 -7.24 -9.10 6.47
C SER A 61 -6.82 -9.41 7.90
N LEU A 62 -6.65 -8.36 8.69
CA LEU A 62 -6.37 -8.43 10.12
C LEU A 62 -7.65 -8.27 10.93
N GLN A 63 -7.70 -8.92 12.10
CA GLN A 63 -8.83 -8.88 13.03
C GLN A 63 -8.41 -8.18 14.32
N SER A 64 -9.26 -7.27 14.78
CA SER A 64 -9.03 -6.44 15.94
C SER A 64 -8.68 -7.27 17.18
N GLY A 65 -7.63 -6.87 17.88
CA GLY A 65 -7.19 -7.51 19.12
C GLY A 65 -6.42 -8.82 18.96
N LEU A 66 -6.29 -9.34 17.73
CA LEU A 66 -5.43 -10.50 17.47
C LEU A 66 -3.97 -10.06 17.26
N SER A 67 -3.08 -10.94 17.66
CA SER A 67 -1.63 -10.77 17.54
C SER A 67 -1.11 -11.40 16.26
N TYR A 68 -0.20 -10.69 15.62
CA TYR A 68 0.45 -11.08 14.38
C TYR A 68 1.95 -10.96 14.52
N GLN A 69 2.65 -11.82 13.79
CA GLN A 69 4.08 -11.79 13.62
C GLN A 69 4.39 -11.40 12.17
N LEU A 70 5.31 -10.47 12.01
CA LEU A 70 5.83 -9.98 10.73
C LEU A 70 7.32 -10.29 10.68
N HIS A 71 7.72 -11.13 9.72
CA HIS A 71 9.12 -11.46 9.48
C HIS A 71 9.54 -10.92 8.11
N ILE A 72 10.65 -10.17 8.07
CA ILE A 72 11.12 -9.50 6.86
C ILE A 72 12.30 -10.27 6.30
N ASN A 73 12.10 -10.90 5.16
CA ASN A 73 13.19 -11.37 4.31
C ASN A 73 13.51 -10.28 3.29
N GLN A 74 14.44 -9.39 3.65
CA GLN A 74 14.93 -8.37 2.71
C GLN A 74 15.82 -9.04 1.66
N LEU A 75 15.32 -9.05 0.42
CA LEU A 75 16.00 -9.72 -0.70
C LEU A 75 16.75 -8.73 -1.61
N SER A 76 16.63 -7.42 -1.36
CA SER A 76 17.40 -6.38 -2.06
C SER A 76 17.66 -5.17 -1.16
N TYR A 77 18.69 -4.38 -1.48
CA TYR A 77 18.98 -3.15 -0.73
C TYR A 77 17.91 -2.09 -0.97
N TRP A 78 17.66 -1.32 0.08
CA TRP A 78 16.71 -0.22 0.06
C TRP A 78 17.45 1.09 -0.20
N ILE A 79 16.88 1.93 -1.05
CA ILE A 79 17.47 3.21 -1.48
C ILE A 79 16.35 4.23 -1.62
N ASP A 80 16.49 5.36 -0.93
CA ASP A 80 15.68 6.57 -1.14
C ASP A 80 16.43 7.50 -2.08
N SER A 81 16.19 7.39 -3.40
CA SER A 81 16.84 8.20 -4.42
C SER A 81 18.37 8.24 -4.33
N THR A 82 18.85 9.23 -3.57
CA THR A 82 20.21 9.59 -3.17
C THR A 82 20.87 8.76 -2.07
N ILE A 83 20.04 8.26 -1.19
CA ILE A 83 20.40 7.86 0.16
C ILE A 83 20.35 6.34 0.21
N GLU A 84 21.53 5.74 0.22
CA GLU A 84 21.69 4.28 0.26
C GLU A 84 22.05 3.77 1.67
N ARG A 85 22.35 4.69 2.59
CA ARG A 85 22.88 4.38 3.93
C ARG A 85 22.25 5.26 5.00
N ASN A 86 22.10 4.69 6.18
CA ASN A 86 21.62 5.39 7.37
C ASN A 86 22.75 6.20 8.03
N GLU A 87 22.44 6.82 9.16
CA GLU A 87 23.34 7.70 9.91
C GLU A 87 24.57 6.97 10.47
N ALA A 88 24.46 5.65 10.67
CA ALA A 88 25.58 4.78 11.05
C ALA A 88 26.43 4.32 9.85
N GLY A 89 26.08 4.74 8.62
CA GLY A 89 26.76 4.33 7.40
C GLY A 89 26.43 2.89 6.98
N VAL A 90 25.44 2.26 7.60
CA VAL A 90 24.93 0.92 7.24
C VAL A 90 23.92 1.07 6.11
N LYS A 91 23.77 0.02 5.29
CA LYS A 91 22.79 0.03 4.19
C LYS A 91 21.37 0.15 4.76
N LEU A 92 20.48 0.84 4.04
CA LEU A 92 19.10 0.96 4.48
C LEU A 92 18.39 -0.40 4.50
N ASP A 93 17.55 -0.55 5.51
CA ASP A 93 16.69 -1.69 5.81
C ASP A 93 15.28 -1.19 6.21
N GLU A 94 14.47 -2.06 6.81
CA GLU A 94 13.11 -1.72 7.24
C GLU A 94 13.03 -0.58 8.26
N GLN A 95 14.09 -0.31 9.01
CA GLN A 95 14.08 0.71 10.07
C GLN A 95 14.29 2.12 9.49
N GLY A 96 14.72 2.20 8.23
CA GLY A 96 14.96 3.46 7.53
C GLY A 96 16.16 4.20 8.08
N PHE A 97 16.04 5.52 8.21
CA PHE A 97 17.12 6.38 8.68
C PHE A 97 16.61 7.62 9.43
N ASP A 98 17.51 8.21 10.23
CA ASP A 98 17.18 9.40 11.01
C ASP A 98 16.88 10.63 10.13
N ASN A 99 15.96 11.46 10.60
CA ASN A 99 15.46 12.63 9.89
C ASN A 99 16.53 13.71 9.62
N SER A 100 17.68 13.64 10.29
CA SER A 100 18.84 14.51 10.07
C SER A 100 19.54 14.29 8.73
N LEU A 101 19.43 13.09 8.13
CA LEU A 101 20.04 12.81 6.81
C LEU A 101 19.25 13.37 5.62
N ARG A 102 18.10 13.98 5.89
CA ARG A 102 17.21 14.52 4.87
C ARG A 102 17.86 15.67 4.10
N ARG A 103 17.54 15.75 2.81
CA ARG A 103 18.06 16.77 1.88
C ARG A 103 17.41 18.13 2.05
N SER A 104 16.10 18.18 2.27
CA SER A 104 15.34 19.43 2.33
C SER A 104 14.27 19.45 3.42
N PRO A 105 14.12 20.57 4.18
CA PRO A 105 13.05 20.74 5.15
C PRO A 105 11.63 20.51 4.62
N TRP A 106 11.41 20.84 3.34
CA TRP A 106 10.10 20.76 2.68
C TRP A 106 9.63 19.33 2.47
N GLU A 107 10.56 18.40 2.20
CA GLU A 107 10.24 16.99 2.01
C GLU A 107 9.57 16.46 3.29
N GLY A 108 10.10 16.76 4.48
CA GLY A 108 9.49 16.25 5.72
C GLY A 108 8.14 16.85 6.09
N LEU A 109 7.71 17.95 5.46
CA LEU A 109 6.34 18.44 5.64
C LEU A 109 5.32 17.54 4.95
N LEU A 110 5.71 16.90 3.85
CA LEU A 110 4.89 16.02 3.02
C LEU A 110 5.03 14.53 3.39
N ARG A 111 5.83 14.22 4.41
CA ARG A 111 5.99 12.86 4.91
C ARG A 111 4.70 12.32 5.48
N ARG A 112 4.46 11.03 5.22
CA ARG A 112 3.25 10.33 5.65
C ARG A 112 3.12 10.20 7.17
N SER A 113 4.20 9.91 7.88
CA SER A 113 4.26 9.99 9.33
C SER A 113 5.38 10.88 9.79
N ARG A 114 5.06 11.92 10.56
CA ARG A 114 6.07 12.82 11.14
C ARG A 114 6.75 12.25 12.39
N SER A 115 6.16 11.25 13.05
CA SER A 115 6.71 10.64 14.27
C SER A 115 7.70 9.51 14.02
N HIS A 116 7.73 8.96 12.80
CA HIS A 116 8.53 7.79 12.45
C HIS A 116 9.77 8.17 11.62
N ASN A 117 10.72 7.25 11.53
CA ASN A 117 11.96 7.44 10.79
C ASN A 117 11.66 7.64 9.30
N TRP A 118 12.58 8.32 8.62
CA TRP A 118 12.48 8.42 7.17
C TRP A 118 12.73 7.05 6.56
N PHE A 119 12.01 6.71 5.50
CA PHE A 119 12.17 5.44 4.81
C PHE A 119 11.84 4.18 5.62
N GLU A 120 11.23 4.33 6.80
CA GLU A 120 10.83 3.21 7.64
C GLU A 120 9.66 2.43 7.01
N LEU A 121 9.65 1.10 7.16
CA LEU A 121 8.49 0.29 6.79
C LEU A 121 7.32 0.58 7.74
N MET A 122 6.19 0.94 7.13
CA MET A 122 4.96 1.31 7.81
C MET A 122 3.87 0.26 7.56
N LEU A 123 3.10 -0.01 8.62
CA LEU A 123 1.91 -0.82 8.63
C LEU A 123 0.70 0.08 8.87
N MET A 124 -0.39 -0.16 8.15
CA MET A 124 -1.63 0.59 8.33
C MET A 124 -2.85 -0.24 7.94
N GLN A 125 -3.96 -0.06 8.64
CA GLN A 125 -5.27 -0.58 8.27
C GLN A 125 -6.15 0.61 7.82
N PRO A 126 -6.30 0.89 6.50
CA PRO A 126 -6.82 2.17 6.02
C PRO A 126 -8.22 2.56 6.52
N ASN A 127 -9.05 1.57 6.82
CA ASN A 127 -10.42 1.79 7.33
C ASN A 127 -10.44 2.24 8.79
N CYS A 128 -9.29 2.23 9.43
CA CYS A 128 -9.09 2.61 10.80
C CYS A 128 -8.36 3.94 10.79
N LYS A 129 -8.85 4.90 11.58
CA LYS A 129 -8.21 6.21 11.70
C LYS A 129 -6.77 6.07 12.21
N SER A 130 -6.12 7.18 12.55
CA SER A 130 -4.74 7.29 13.03
C SER A 130 -4.24 6.26 14.06
N GLY A 131 -5.11 5.52 14.74
CA GLY A 131 -4.73 4.46 15.69
C GLY A 131 -4.08 3.21 15.07
N SER A 132 -4.22 2.95 13.76
CA SER A 132 -3.63 1.74 13.15
C SER A 132 -2.27 1.97 12.47
N LEU A 133 -1.79 3.22 12.40
CA LEU A 133 -0.52 3.52 11.73
C LEU A 133 0.64 3.20 12.67
N GLN A 134 1.47 2.26 12.29
CA GLN A 134 2.64 1.83 13.06
C GLN A 134 3.86 1.74 12.16
N GLY A 135 5.01 2.20 12.62
CA GLY A 135 6.30 1.87 12.03
C GLY A 135 6.81 0.54 12.58
N VAL A 136 7.76 -0.10 11.91
CA VAL A 136 8.44 -1.29 12.47
C VAL A 136 9.11 -0.98 13.81
N SER A 137 9.51 0.27 14.05
CA SER A 137 10.06 0.75 15.32
C SER A 137 9.04 0.80 16.46
N ASP A 138 7.74 0.80 16.17
CA ASP A 138 6.67 0.69 17.16
C ASP A 138 6.37 -0.76 17.56
N LEU A 139 6.92 -1.73 16.82
CA LEU A 139 6.62 -3.15 17.00
C LEU A 139 7.58 -3.82 17.97
N THR A 140 7.15 -4.89 18.62
CA THR A 140 7.99 -5.64 19.54
C THR A 140 8.85 -6.64 18.78
N LEU A 141 10.15 -6.38 18.66
CA LEU A 141 11.11 -7.31 18.08
C LEU A 141 11.27 -8.55 18.99
N ASP A 142 11.02 -9.72 18.42
CA ASP A 142 11.46 -11.00 18.99
C ASP A 142 12.89 -11.29 18.51
N GLU A 143 13.86 -10.99 19.37
CA GLU A 143 15.30 -11.18 19.13
C GLU A 143 15.65 -12.63 18.75
N ALA A 144 14.86 -13.63 19.18
CA ALA A 144 15.15 -15.02 18.88
C ALA A 144 14.83 -15.39 17.43
N SER A 145 13.78 -14.80 16.85
CA SER A 145 13.34 -15.07 15.48
C SER A 145 13.68 -13.94 14.49
N GLY A 146 14.06 -12.76 14.98
CA GLY A 146 14.20 -11.55 14.18
C GLY A 146 12.86 -11.05 13.61
N SER A 147 11.74 -11.45 14.22
CA SER A 147 10.40 -11.08 13.75
C SER A 147 9.77 -10.01 14.63
N TYR A 148 8.96 -9.15 14.04
CA TYR A 148 8.23 -8.10 14.73
C TYR A 148 6.85 -8.60 15.14
N ASN A 149 6.44 -8.36 16.38
CA ASN A 149 5.12 -8.70 16.89
C ASN A 149 4.28 -7.44 17.02
N PHE A 150 3.01 -7.53 16.60
CA PHE A 150 2.07 -6.43 16.68
C PHE A 150 0.64 -6.93 16.91
N VAL A 151 -0.22 -6.05 17.41
CA VAL A 151 -1.64 -6.34 17.64
C VAL A 151 -2.46 -5.46 16.70
N ALA A 152 -3.35 -6.07 15.94
CA ALA A 152 -4.22 -5.31 15.04
C ALA A 152 -5.19 -4.45 15.86
N THR A 153 -5.27 -3.16 15.53
CA THR A 153 -6.07 -2.19 16.29
C THR A 153 -7.56 -2.27 15.96
N CYS A 154 -7.89 -2.88 14.82
CA CYS A 154 -9.23 -2.93 14.25
C CYS A 154 -9.31 -4.06 13.21
N ASP A 155 -10.49 -4.25 12.61
CA ASP A 155 -10.66 -5.14 11.47
C ASP A 155 -10.32 -4.43 10.15
N GLY A 156 -9.60 -5.11 9.25
CA GLY A 156 -9.39 -4.62 7.89
C GLY A 156 -8.09 -5.08 7.24
N ASN A 157 -7.94 -4.75 5.95
CA ASN A 157 -6.77 -5.14 5.18
C ASN A 157 -5.52 -4.41 5.66
N LEU A 158 -4.41 -5.15 5.78
CA LEU A 158 -3.10 -4.59 6.02
C LEU A 158 -2.58 -3.93 4.74
N THR A 159 -2.18 -2.67 4.85
CA THR A 159 -1.46 -1.90 3.84
C THR A 159 -0.04 -1.66 4.32
N LEU A 160 0.93 -1.85 3.42
CA LEU A 160 2.33 -1.56 3.66
C LEU A 160 2.79 -0.38 2.80
N PHE A 161 3.72 0.41 3.31
CA PHE A 161 4.41 1.44 2.57
C PHE A 161 5.67 1.87 3.28
N ILE A 162 6.58 2.52 2.57
CA ILE A 162 7.74 3.18 3.18
C ILE A 162 7.38 4.59 3.64
N ASN A 163 7.87 5.05 4.80
CA ASN A 163 7.63 6.40 5.32
C ASN A 163 8.40 7.47 4.55
N ASP A 164 7.90 7.76 3.36
CA ASP A 164 8.43 8.75 2.44
C ASP A 164 7.41 9.90 2.26
N SER A 165 7.81 10.90 1.51
CA SER A 165 6.99 12.05 1.14
C SER A 165 5.99 11.68 0.06
N HIS A 166 4.78 12.22 0.17
CA HIS A 166 3.78 12.09 -0.88
C HIS A 166 4.34 12.58 -2.23
N GLY A 167 4.29 11.71 -3.25
CA GLY A 167 4.76 12.00 -4.61
C GLY A 167 6.23 11.67 -4.88
N PHE A 168 7.00 11.19 -3.89
CA PHE A 168 8.43 10.92 -4.08
C PHE A 168 8.75 9.45 -4.39
N TYR A 169 7.91 8.50 -3.95
CA TYR A 169 8.09 7.04 -4.11
C TYR A 169 8.63 6.48 -5.44
N SER A 170 8.45 7.17 -6.56
CA SER A 170 9.02 6.76 -7.86
C SER A 170 10.55 6.68 -7.88
N ASN A 171 11.23 7.34 -6.95
CA ASN A 171 12.69 7.33 -6.81
C ASN A 171 13.18 6.28 -5.80
N ASN A 172 12.28 5.49 -5.22
CA ASN A 172 12.60 4.45 -4.27
C ASN A 172 12.98 3.16 -4.99
N VAL A 173 14.01 2.50 -4.49
CA VAL A 173 14.43 1.18 -4.95
C VAL A 173 14.51 0.26 -3.75
N GLY A 174 14.01 -0.96 -3.90
CA GLY A 174 13.97 -1.93 -2.82
C GLY A 174 12.81 -2.89 -2.96
N TYR A 175 13.01 -4.05 -2.36
CA TYR A 175 12.11 -5.18 -2.39
C TYR A 175 12.33 -6.04 -1.16
N ALA A 176 11.23 -6.51 -0.57
CA ALA A 176 11.22 -7.45 0.53
C ALA A 176 10.13 -8.53 0.32
N SER A 177 10.44 -9.73 0.75
CA SER A 177 9.46 -10.79 0.97
C SER A 177 9.09 -10.78 2.44
N ILE A 178 7.84 -10.50 2.76
CA ILE A 178 7.38 -10.36 4.14
C ILE A 178 6.48 -11.55 4.45
N VAL A 179 6.79 -12.27 5.53
CA VAL A 179 5.97 -13.38 6.03
C VAL A 179 5.13 -12.87 7.19
N LEU A 180 3.82 -13.07 7.09
CA LEU A 180 2.83 -12.70 8.08
C LEU A 180 2.20 -13.96 8.66
N THR A 181 2.19 -14.07 9.99
CA THR A 181 1.60 -15.21 10.69
C THR A 181 0.70 -14.70 11.80
N ARG A 182 -0.49 -15.28 11.96
CA ARG A 182 -1.33 -15.01 13.13
C ARG A 182 -0.90 -15.88 14.32
N VAL A 183 -0.70 -15.26 15.47
CA VAL A 183 -0.21 -15.91 16.68
C VAL A 183 -1.37 -16.48 17.52
N ASN A 184 -2.47 -15.75 17.64
CA ASN A 184 -3.70 -16.18 18.35
C ASN A 184 -4.95 -15.85 17.51
#